data_AF-A0AA42ZBG3-F1
#
_entry.id   AF-A0AA42ZBG3-F1
#
_cell.length_a   1.000
_cell.length_b   1.000
_cell.length_c   1.000
_cell.angle_alpha   90.00
_cell.angle_beta   90.00
_cell.angle_gamma   90.00
#
_symmetry.space_group_name_H-M   'P 1'
#
loop_
_entity.id
_entity.type
_entity.pdbx_description
1 polymer ?
#
loop_
_entity_poly.entity_id
_entity_poly.type
_entity_poly.pdbx_seq_one_letter_code
_entity_poly.pdbx_strand_id
1 'polypeptide(L)'
;MKKKHEYMSDTLDNLYRKQSSIYKYILYLLTVACIVFFFPKGGKFKYEFQKGKPWQYENLYAPFDFSILKSQEEIADEQERIAESQLGYYQFDESIKAAVFSNFEAQFDSIFSDPIYQDNLTP
;
A
#
# COMPACT_ATOMS: atom_id res chain seq x y z
N MET A 1 -48.39 -40.73 -54.78
CA MET A 1 -47.85 -39.35 -54.67
C MET A 1 -48.72 -38.39 -53.83
N LYS A 2 -50.01 -38.64 -53.57
CA LYS A 2 -50.89 -37.73 -52.78
C LYS A 2 -50.54 -37.59 -51.29
N LYS A 3 -50.15 -38.67 -50.60
CA LYS A 3 -49.84 -38.65 -49.14
C LYS A 3 -48.72 -37.68 -48.74
N LYS A 4 -47.76 -37.41 -49.63
CA LYS A 4 -46.64 -36.48 -49.35
C LYS A 4 -47.11 -35.03 -49.33
N HIS A 5 -48.07 -34.66 -50.18
CA HIS A 5 -48.61 -33.31 -50.22
C HIS A 5 -49.48 -33.01 -49.00
N GLU A 6 -50.31 -33.97 -48.60
CA GLU A 6 -51.19 -33.89 -47.42
C GLU A 6 -50.37 -33.79 -46.12
N TYR A 7 -49.34 -34.62 -45.97
CA TYR A 7 -48.43 -34.53 -44.83
C TYR A 7 -47.71 -33.18 -44.77
N MET A 8 -47.29 -32.64 -45.92
CA MET A 8 -46.56 -31.37 -45.95
C MET A 8 -47.46 -30.18 -45.61
N SER A 9 -48.73 -30.16 -46.06
CA SER A 9 -49.69 -29.13 -45.64
C SER A 9 -49.98 -29.20 -44.15
N ASP A 10 -50.18 -30.38 -43.59
CA ASP A 10 -50.50 -30.55 -42.17
C ASP A 10 -49.34 -30.08 -41.25
N THR A 11 -48.10 -30.26 -41.70
CA THR A 11 -46.92 -29.74 -40.98
C THR A 11 -46.82 -28.21 -41.04
N LEU A 12 -47.19 -27.60 -42.17
CA LEU A 12 -47.18 -26.15 -42.35
C LEU A 12 -48.30 -25.48 -41.54
N ASP A 13 -49.49 -26.09 -41.47
CA ASP A 13 -50.61 -25.58 -40.69
C ASP A 13 -50.35 -25.65 -39.19
N ASN A 14 -49.70 -26.72 -38.73
CA ASN A 14 -49.24 -26.85 -37.35
C ASN A 14 -48.13 -25.84 -37.00
N LEU A 15 -47.24 -25.53 -37.96
CA LEU A 15 -46.21 -24.50 -37.82
C LEU A 15 -46.85 -23.11 -37.71
N TYR A 16 -47.81 -22.79 -38.58
CA TYR A 16 -48.51 -21.51 -38.59
C TYR A 16 -49.31 -21.28 -37.30
N ARG A 17 -49.95 -22.32 -36.76
CA ARG A 17 -50.66 -22.25 -35.47
C ARG A 17 -49.73 -21.97 -34.28
N LYS A 18 -48.45 -22.35 -34.36
CA LYS A 18 -47.43 -22.14 -33.32
C LYS A 18 -46.56 -20.89 -33.56
N GLN A 19 -46.91 -20.06 -34.54
CA GLN A 19 -46.11 -18.91 -34.98
C GLN A 19 -45.69 -17.96 -33.85
N SER A 20 -46.58 -17.70 -32.87
CA SER A 20 -46.26 -16.83 -31.72
C SER A 20 -45.09 -17.36 -30.88
N SER A 21 -45.00 -18.67 -30.69
CA SER A 21 -43.89 -19.28 -29.94
C SER A 21 -42.63 -19.35 -30.79
N ILE A 22 -42.76 -19.70 -32.07
CA ILE A 22 -41.65 -19.78 -33.03
C ILE A 22 -40.95 -18.42 -33.16
N TYR A 23 -41.71 -17.34 -33.30
CA TYR A 23 -41.16 -15.98 -33.35
C TYR A 23 -40.34 -15.63 -32.11
N LYS A 24 -40.83 -15.97 -30.91
CA LYS A 24 -40.11 -15.71 -29.64
C LYS A 24 -38.77 -16.44 -29.58
N TYR A 25 -38.74 -17.71 -30.01
CA TYR A 25 -37.50 -18.49 -30.04
C TYR A 25 -36.51 -17.97 -31.09
N ILE A 26 -36.99 -17.59 -32.28
CA ILE A 26 -36.16 -16.97 -33.31
C ILE A 26 -35.59 -15.65 -32.82
N LEU A 27 -36.40 -14.81 -32.19
CA LEU A 27 -35.97 -13.53 -31.63
C LEU A 27 -34.88 -13.75 -30.57
N TYR A 28 -35.08 -14.69 -29.65
CA TYR A 28 -34.09 -15.03 -28.63
C TYR A 28 -32.76 -15.49 -29.24
N LEU A 29 -32.81 -16.40 -30.21
CA LEU A 29 -31.62 -16.93 -30.89
C LEU A 29 -30.88 -15.81 -31.65
N LEU A 30 -31.62 -14.94 -32.33
CA LEU A 30 -31.06 -13.78 -33.03
C LEU A 30 -30.41 -12.79 -32.06
N THR A 31 -31.05 -12.48 -30.93
CA THR A 31 -30.48 -11.61 -29.90
C THR A 31 -29.18 -12.18 -29.33
N VAL A 32 -29.14 -13.47 -29.00
CA VAL A 32 -27.92 -14.14 -28.51
C VAL A 32 -26.82 -14.09 -29.56
N ALA A 33 -27.14 -14.39 -30.82
CA ALA A 33 -26.19 -14.31 -31.93
C ALA A 33 -25.64 -12.89 -32.11
N CYS A 34 -26.49 -11.86 -32.04
CA CYS A 34 -26.06 -10.47 -32.08
C CYS A 34 -25.14 -10.11 -30.92
N ILE A 35 -25.50 -10.45 -29.68
CA ILE A 35 -24.65 -10.15 -28.51
C ILE A 35 -23.27 -10.79 -28.67
N VAL A 36 -23.20 -12.07 -29.05
CA VAL A 36 -21.92 -12.77 -29.26
C VAL A 36 -21.12 -12.18 -30.41
N PHE A 37 -21.78 -11.78 -31.50
CA PHE A 37 -21.14 -11.17 -32.66
C PHE A 37 -20.54 -9.80 -32.34
N PHE A 38 -21.29 -8.96 -31.60
CA PHE A 38 -20.84 -7.64 -31.18
C PHE A 38 -19.96 -7.67 -29.94
N PHE A 39 -19.84 -8.81 -29.25
CA PHE A 39 -18.96 -8.93 -28.10
C PHE A 39 -17.52 -8.71 -28.57
N PRO A 40 -16.82 -7.67 -28.08
CA PRO A 40 -15.46 -7.42 -28.50
C PRO A 40 -14.61 -8.63 -28.08
N LYS A 41 -13.94 -9.26 -29.05
CA LYS A 41 -13.05 -10.40 -28.81
C LYS A 41 -11.78 -9.93 -28.07
N GLY A 42 -11.92 -9.68 -26.78
CA GLY A 42 -10.83 -9.31 -25.88
C GLY A 42 -10.22 -7.92 -26.14
N GLY A 43 -9.78 -7.26 -25.07
CA GLY A 43 -8.92 -6.09 -25.20
C GLY A 43 -7.57 -6.51 -25.75
N LYS A 44 -7.11 -5.88 -26.83
CA LYS A 44 -5.70 -5.98 -27.22
C LYS A 44 -4.89 -5.40 -26.07
N PHE A 45 -4.18 -6.25 -25.33
CA PHE A 45 -3.23 -5.78 -24.33
C PHE A 45 -2.22 -4.91 -25.09
N LYS A 46 -2.09 -3.63 -24.72
CA LYS A 46 -1.27 -2.65 -25.47
C LYS A 46 0.22 -3.01 -25.50
N TYR A 47 0.63 -4.01 -24.72
CA TYR A 47 2.01 -4.39 -24.51
C TYR A 47 2.26 -5.81 -25.03
N GLU A 48 3.02 -5.93 -26.11
CA GLU A 48 3.49 -7.18 -26.66
C GLU A 48 4.96 -7.37 -26.24
N PHE A 49 5.24 -8.38 -25.42
CA PHE A 49 6.59 -8.64 -24.93
C PHE A 49 7.28 -9.66 -25.83
N GLN A 50 8.36 -9.25 -26.50
CA GLN A 50 9.21 -10.15 -27.26
C GLN A 50 10.38 -10.64 -26.40
N LYS A 51 10.52 -11.95 -26.23
CA LYS A 51 11.60 -12.55 -25.44
C LYS A 51 12.97 -12.21 -26.05
N GLY A 52 13.90 -11.74 -25.22
CA GLY A 52 15.26 -11.38 -25.64
C GLY A 52 15.42 -9.96 -26.19
N LYS A 53 14.36 -9.15 -26.20
CA LYS A 53 14.43 -7.72 -26.47
C LYS A 53 14.45 -6.93 -25.14
N PRO A 54 15.11 -5.76 -25.09
CA PRO A 54 15.03 -4.88 -23.93
C PRO A 54 13.59 -4.41 -23.72
N TRP A 55 13.28 -3.99 -22.49
CA TRP A 55 11.96 -3.46 -22.13
C TRP A 55 11.62 -2.23 -23.00
N GLN A 56 10.51 -2.29 -23.74
CA GLN A 56 10.14 -1.29 -24.75
C GLN A 56 9.06 -0.30 -24.28
N TYR A 57 8.52 -0.50 -23.08
CA TYR A 57 7.39 0.26 -22.57
C TYR A 57 7.80 1.18 -21.44
N GLU A 58 6.99 2.20 -21.19
CA GLU A 58 7.22 3.08 -20.04
C GLU A 58 7.13 2.28 -18.74
N ASN A 59 7.98 2.64 -17.79
CA ASN A 59 7.87 2.12 -16.44
C ASN A 59 6.63 2.71 -15.79
N LEU A 60 5.72 1.86 -15.34
CA LEU A 60 4.50 2.28 -14.65
C LEU A 60 4.84 2.56 -13.19
N TYR A 61 5.23 3.79 -12.91
CA TYR A 61 5.36 4.28 -11.53
C TYR A 61 4.00 4.70 -10.97
N ALA A 62 3.81 4.52 -9.67
CA ALA A 62 2.64 5.05 -8.99
C ALA A 62 2.65 6.59 -9.05
N PRO A 63 1.49 7.25 -9.24
CA PRO A 63 1.42 8.72 -9.28
C PRO A 63 1.57 9.37 -7.89
N PHE A 64 1.84 8.58 -6.85
CA PHE A 64 2.06 9.02 -5.49
C PHE A 64 2.96 8.02 -4.76
N ASP A 65 3.61 8.50 -3.70
CA ASP A 65 4.39 7.68 -2.81
C ASP A 65 3.50 7.05 -1.75
N PHE A 66 3.71 5.77 -1.47
CA PHE A 66 3.08 5.10 -0.34
C PHE A 66 4.00 5.21 0.87
N SER A 67 3.43 5.52 2.04
CA SER A 67 4.18 5.46 3.29
C SER A 67 4.52 4.01 3.63
N ILE A 68 5.81 3.70 3.74
CA ILE A 68 6.26 2.44 4.31
C ILE A 68 6.12 2.57 5.83
N LEU A 69 5.09 1.93 6.38
CA LEU A 69 4.88 1.90 7.83
C LEU A 69 5.93 0.99 8.46
N LYS A 70 6.84 1.59 9.23
CA LYS A 70 7.78 0.84 10.07
C LYS A 70 7.02 0.16 11.21
N SER A 71 7.49 -1.01 11.63
CA SER A 71 6.98 -1.66 12.83
C SER A 71 7.31 -0.85 14.09
N GLN A 72 6.56 -1.09 15.17
CA GLN A 72 6.81 -0.40 16.44
C GLN A 72 8.19 -0.76 17.03
N GLU A 73 8.66 -1.97 16.77
CA GLU A 73 9.99 -2.47 17.17
C GLU A 73 11.09 -1.70 16.44
N GLU A 74 11.02 -1.58 15.10
CA GLU A 74 12.00 -0.82 14.32
C GLU A 74 12.07 0.66 14.73
N ILE A 75 10.93 1.26 15.09
CA ILE A 75 10.89 2.64 15.58
C ILE A 75 11.59 2.75 16.93
N ALA A 76 11.36 1.80 17.84
CA ALA A 76 11.98 1.79 19.16
C ALA A 76 13.51 1.65 19.06
N ASP A 77 13.98 0.69 18.26
CA ASP A 77 15.41 0.45 18.03
C ASP A 77 16.10 1.66 17.40
N GLU A 78 15.42 2.36 16.47
CA GLU A 78 15.94 3.56 15.85
C GLU A 78 16.00 4.74 16.82
N GLN A 79 15.00 4.90 17.70
CA GLN A 79 15.01 5.90 18.77
C GLN A 79 16.15 5.67 19.75
N GLU A 80 16.38 4.42 20.16
CA GLU A 80 17.48 4.06 21.06
C GLU A 80 18.84 4.40 20.43
N ARG A 81 19.07 3.98 19.17
CA ARG A 81 20.29 4.32 18.45
C ARG A 81 20.52 5.82 18.33
N ILE A 82 19.48 6.61 18.07
CA ILE A 82 19.58 8.07 18.01
C ILE A 82 19.93 8.62 19.40
N ALA A 83 19.32 8.10 20.45
CA ALA A 83 19.60 8.54 21.82
C ALA A 83 21.03 8.24 22.26
N GLU A 84 21.61 7.12 21.81
CA GLU A 84 23.01 6.75 22.08
C GLU A 84 24.01 7.56 21.24
N SER A 85 23.67 7.85 19.98
CA SER A 85 24.59 8.52 19.05
C SER A 85 24.49 10.04 19.02
N GLN A 86 23.46 10.63 19.65
CA GLN A 86 23.31 12.08 19.67
C GLN A 86 24.39 12.77 20.50
N LEU A 87 24.97 13.81 19.93
CA LEU A 87 25.83 14.74 20.67
C LEU A 87 24.93 15.67 21.49
N GLY A 88 25.15 15.71 22.80
CA GLY A 88 24.41 16.60 23.70
C GLY A 88 24.60 18.07 23.32
N TYR A 89 23.51 18.75 22.99
CA TYR A 89 23.49 20.20 22.77
C TYR A 89 23.01 20.89 24.05
N TYR A 90 23.89 21.65 24.68
CA TYR A 90 23.61 22.31 25.95
C TYR A 90 23.39 23.80 25.74
N GLN A 91 22.40 24.35 26.44
CA GLN A 91 22.20 25.78 26.54
C GLN A 91 22.85 26.30 27.82
N PHE A 92 23.60 27.39 27.71
CA PHE A 92 24.18 28.04 28.87
C PHE A 92 23.09 28.74 29.69
N ASP A 93 23.04 28.45 30.98
CA ASP A 93 22.13 29.07 31.95
C ASP A 93 22.93 29.55 33.17
N GLU A 94 22.91 30.87 33.37
CA GLU A 94 23.62 31.52 34.47
C GLU A 94 23.01 31.21 35.84
N SER A 95 21.70 30.94 35.91
CA SER A 95 21.03 30.57 37.15
C SER A 95 21.49 29.20 37.65
N ILE A 96 21.69 28.25 36.72
CA ILE A 96 22.23 26.92 37.02
C ILE A 96 23.66 27.03 37.52
N LYS A 97 24.48 27.88 36.89
CA LYS A 97 25.83 28.16 37.38
C LYS A 97 25.78 28.64 38.84
N ALA A 98 25.00 29.67 39.15
CA ALA A 98 24.91 30.20 40.51
C ALA A 98 24.44 29.13 41.52
N ALA A 99 23.45 28.31 41.15
CA ALA A 99 22.95 27.23 41.99
C ALA A 99 24.00 26.13 42.25
N VAL A 100 24.79 25.75 41.24
CA VAL A 100 25.86 24.77 41.38
C VAL A 100 26.97 25.28 42.31
N PHE A 101 27.38 26.54 42.15
CA PHE A 101 28.39 27.15 43.03
C PHE A 101 27.93 27.22 44.49
N SER A 102 26.67 27.62 44.72
CA SER A 102 26.12 27.66 46.08
C SER A 102 26.03 26.27 46.72
N ASN A 103 25.60 25.25 45.96
CA ASN A 103 25.59 23.87 46.45
C ASN A 103 27.00 23.34 46.72
N PHE A 104 27.96 23.70 45.87
CA PHE A 104 29.36 23.34 46.07
C PHE A 104 29.89 23.92 47.38
N GLU A 105 29.73 25.22 47.63
CA GLU A 105 30.17 25.86 48.87
C GLU A 105 29.53 25.21 50.11
N ALA A 106 28.23 24.92 50.06
CA ALA A 106 27.53 24.28 51.17
C ALA A 106 28.04 22.86 51.47
N GLN A 107 28.46 22.11 50.45
CA GLN A 107 28.98 20.74 50.60
C GLN A 107 30.50 20.70 50.84
N PHE A 108 31.22 21.73 50.41
CA PHE A 108 32.68 21.79 50.49
C PHE A 108 33.15 21.67 51.94
N ASP A 109 32.62 22.50 52.83
CA ASP A 109 33.01 22.48 54.24
C ASP A 109 32.69 21.13 54.89
N SER A 110 31.56 20.51 54.54
CA SER A 110 31.17 19.20 55.08
C SER A 110 32.15 18.07 54.67
N ILE A 111 32.62 18.09 53.43
CA ILE A 111 33.49 17.03 52.87
C ILE A 111 34.96 17.23 53.28
N PHE A 112 35.41 18.49 53.38
CA PHE A 112 36.82 18.82 53.60
C PHE A 112 37.16 19.27 55.03
N SER A 113 36.22 19.16 55.98
CA SER A 113 36.47 19.37 57.42
C SER A 113 37.26 18.24 58.09
N ASP A 114 37.64 17.19 57.36
CA ASP A 114 38.39 16.07 57.92
C ASP A 114 39.83 16.51 58.30
N PRO A 115 40.31 16.28 59.54
CA PRO A 115 41.62 16.76 59.99
C PRO A 115 42.81 16.27 59.16
N ILE A 116 42.62 15.18 58.41
CA ILE A 116 43.62 14.58 57.52
C ILE A 116 44.06 15.56 56.40
N TYR A 117 43.22 16.54 56.05
CA TYR A 117 43.51 17.54 55.02
C TYR A 117 44.08 18.86 55.57
N GLN A 118 44.08 19.07 56.89
CA GLN A 118 44.54 20.31 57.53
C GLN A 118 46.04 20.29 57.89
N ASP A 119 46.67 19.12 57.98
CA ASP A 119 48.05 18.95 58.48
C ASP A 119 49.14 19.38 57.48
N ASN A 120 48.79 19.59 56.21
CA ASN A 120 49.74 19.93 55.14
C ASN A 120 49.73 21.41 54.70
N LEU A 121 49.07 22.30 55.46
CA LEU A 121 48.90 23.72 55.11
C LEU A 121 49.78 24.69 55.93
N THR A 122 50.71 24.19 56.76
CA THR A 122 51.75 25.00 57.41
C THR A 122 53.13 24.63 56.86
N PRO A 123 53.98 25.60 56.47
CA PRO A 123 55.37 25.31 56.10
C PRO A 123 56.19 24.75 57.27
#